data_AF-A0A9P5L2S0-F1
#
_entry.id   AF-A0A9P5L2S0-F1
#
_cell.length_a   1.000
_cell.length_b   1.000
_cell.length_c   1.000
_cell.angle_alpha   90.00
_cell.angle_beta   90.00
_cell.angle_gamma   90.00
#
_symmetry.space_group_name_H-M   'P 1'
#
loop_
_entity.id
_entity.type
_entity.pdbx_description
1 polymer ?
#
loop_
_entity_poly.entity_id
_entity_poly.type
_entity_poly.pdbx_seq_one_letter_code
_entity_poly.pdbx_strand_id
1 'polypeptide(L)'
;MSDGQTKQFGKSQRVVPADKAQKWYPVDDQSQPKKVRKTLRPAKVRETLVPGTILILLAGRFRGKRVILLKSLDQGVLLVTGPFKINGVPLRRVNARYVIATSKRVDISGVDAKAVEKISAPGYFTKDKKAEQKTEEAFFKQGEKAEKKVVASARASDQKAVDQAILASIKKEDFLGSYLATTFSLRNGDKPHEMKW
;
A
#
# COMPACT_ATOMS: atom_id res chain seq x y z
N MET A 1 4.96 -39.32 -11.42
CA MET A 1 6.43 -39.44 -11.32
C MET A 1 6.97 -38.74 -12.56
N SER A 2 7.88 -37.79 -12.42
CA SER A 2 8.43 -37.01 -13.55
C SER A 2 9.30 -37.93 -14.40
N ASP A 3 8.78 -38.35 -15.55
CA ASP A 3 9.49 -39.24 -16.46
C ASP A 3 10.77 -38.54 -16.98
N GLY A 4 11.92 -39.23 -16.84
CA GLY A 4 13.23 -38.70 -17.19
C GLY A 4 13.39 -38.43 -18.69
N GLN A 5 14.33 -37.56 -19.06
CA GLN A 5 14.62 -37.25 -20.47
C GLN A 5 15.62 -38.25 -21.05
N THR A 6 15.25 -38.89 -22.17
CA THR A 6 16.18 -39.72 -22.95
C THR A 6 17.20 -38.85 -23.66
N LYS A 7 18.48 -38.98 -23.30
CA LYS A 7 19.61 -38.29 -23.94
C LYS A 7 20.50 -39.29 -24.66
N GLN A 8 20.94 -38.92 -25.86
CA GLN A 8 21.95 -39.66 -26.64
C GLN A 8 23.32 -39.50 -26.00
N PHE A 9 23.99 -40.61 -25.70
CA PHE A 9 25.37 -40.71 -25.23
C PHE A 9 26.17 -41.59 -26.19
N GLY A 10 26.88 -40.95 -27.11
CA GLY A 10 27.65 -41.64 -28.15
C GLY A 10 26.73 -42.41 -29.09
N LYS A 11 26.92 -43.74 -29.18
CA LYS A 11 26.07 -44.65 -30.00
C LYS A 11 24.85 -45.19 -29.25
N SER A 12 24.62 -44.80 -27.99
CA SER A 12 23.57 -45.37 -27.12
C SER A 12 22.69 -44.29 -26.50
N GLN A 13 21.40 -44.58 -26.32
CA GLN A 13 20.48 -43.69 -25.60
C GLN A 13 20.35 -44.11 -24.14
N ARG A 14 20.34 -43.14 -23.22
CA ARG A 14 20.10 -43.37 -21.79
C ARG A 14 19.07 -42.39 -21.26
N VAL A 15 18.20 -42.85 -20.38
CA VAL A 15 17.23 -42.02 -19.67
C VAL A 15 17.95 -41.31 -18.52
N VAL A 16 17.95 -39.98 -18.53
CA VAL A 16 18.51 -39.16 -17.44
C VAL A 16 17.38 -38.70 -16.53
N PRO A 17 17.42 -39.02 -15.22
CA PRO A 17 16.44 -38.52 -14.26
C PRO A 17 16.39 -36.99 -14.26
N ALA A 18 15.18 -36.42 -14.30
CA ALA A 18 14.98 -34.98 -14.21
C ALA A 18 15.40 -34.45 -12.83
N ASP A 19 15.04 -35.20 -11.78
CA ASP A 19 15.38 -34.89 -10.40
C ASP A 19 16.66 -35.65 -10.00
N LYS A 20 17.80 -34.96 -10.06
CA LYS A 20 19.08 -35.50 -9.58
C LYS A 20 19.21 -35.30 -8.07
N ALA A 21 19.61 -36.34 -7.36
CA ALA A 21 19.91 -36.25 -5.94
C ALA A 21 21.02 -35.23 -5.66
N GLN A 22 20.94 -34.54 -4.52
CA GLN A 22 21.99 -33.61 -4.09
C GLN A 22 23.30 -34.37 -3.83
N LYS A 23 24.44 -33.77 -4.21
CA LYS A 23 25.77 -34.37 -4.01
C LYS A 23 26.23 -34.30 -2.55
N TRP A 24 25.65 -33.40 -1.77
CA TRP A 24 25.98 -33.16 -0.37
C TRP A 24 24.72 -33.31 0.47
N TYR A 25 24.85 -33.99 1.61
CA TYR A 25 23.78 -34.13 2.60
C TYR A 25 24.22 -33.45 3.91
N PRO A 26 23.31 -32.74 4.59
CA PRO A 26 23.58 -32.22 5.92
C PRO A 26 23.81 -33.37 6.91
N VAL A 27 24.59 -33.12 7.96
CA VAL A 27 24.90 -34.11 9.02
C VAL A 27 23.67 -34.40 9.87
N ASP A 28 22.83 -33.39 10.09
CA ASP A 28 21.61 -33.49 10.89
C ASP A 28 20.36 -33.27 10.04
N ASP A 29 19.33 -34.09 10.28
CA ASP A 29 18.02 -33.95 9.66
C ASP A 29 17.23 -32.78 10.29
N GLN A 30 16.73 -31.88 9.45
CA GLN A 30 15.81 -30.83 9.91
C GLN A 30 14.40 -31.40 10.08
N SER A 31 13.88 -31.33 11.30
CA SER A 31 12.51 -31.76 11.59
C SER A 31 11.49 -30.94 10.77
N GLN A 32 10.58 -31.64 10.09
CA GLN A 32 9.54 -31.00 9.29
C GLN A 32 8.51 -30.29 10.18
N PRO A 33 8.15 -29.02 9.89
CA PRO A 33 7.15 -28.31 10.67
C PRO A 33 5.78 -29.00 10.55
N LYS A 34 5.08 -29.11 11.68
CA LYS A 34 3.73 -29.69 11.72
C LYS A 34 2.76 -28.92 10.82
N LYS A 35 1.92 -29.63 10.07
CA LYS A 35 0.89 -29.03 9.21
C LYS A 35 -0.16 -28.32 10.08
N VAL A 36 -0.20 -26.99 10.03
CA VAL A 36 -1.18 -26.18 10.77
C VAL A 36 -2.41 -25.90 9.90
N ARG A 37 -3.62 -25.97 10.48
CA ARG A 37 -4.90 -25.68 9.81
C ARG A 37 -5.30 -24.18 9.83
N LYS A 38 -4.33 -23.26 9.80
CA LYS A 38 -4.60 -21.81 9.78
C LYS A 38 -4.96 -21.39 8.36
N THR A 39 -6.11 -20.72 8.19
CA THR A 39 -6.55 -20.15 6.91
C THR A 39 -6.47 -18.63 6.94
N LEU A 40 -6.13 -18.01 5.79
CA LEU A 40 -6.16 -16.56 5.66
C LEU A 40 -7.61 -16.09 5.63
N ARG A 41 -8.01 -15.28 6.61
CA ARG A 41 -9.34 -14.65 6.65
C ARG A 41 -9.27 -13.28 5.97
N PRO A 42 -10.30 -12.89 5.19
CA PRO A 42 -10.36 -11.56 4.61
C PRO A 42 -10.43 -10.49 5.71
N ALA A 43 -9.85 -9.32 5.45
CA ALA A 43 -9.87 -8.23 6.39
C ALA A 43 -11.28 -7.61 6.47
N LYS A 44 -11.86 -7.56 7.67
CA LYS A 44 -13.13 -6.87 7.91
C LYS A 44 -12.88 -5.42 8.28
N VAL A 45 -13.52 -4.51 7.55
CA VAL A 45 -13.47 -3.07 7.80
C VAL A 45 -14.62 -2.68 8.74
N ARG A 46 -14.41 -1.64 9.56
CA ARG A 46 -15.46 -1.06 10.42
C ARG A 46 -16.53 -0.38 9.57
N GLU A 47 -17.77 -0.38 10.03
CA GLU A 47 -18.92 0.20 9.31
C GLU A 47 -18.82 1.71 9.08
N THR A 48 -18.07 2.43 9.92
CA THR A 48 -17.85 3.88 9.76
C THR A 48 -16.97 4.24 8.57
N LEU A 49 -16.17 3.30 8.07
CA LEU A 49 -15.23 3.50 6.97
C LEU A 49 -15.93 3.26 5.63
N VAL A 50 -16.81 4.19 5.29
CA VAL A 50 -17.52 4.25 4.01
C VAL A 50 -16.72 5.09 3.01
N PRO A 51 -16.68 4.73 1.71
CA PRO A 51 -16.12 5.59 0.67
C PRO A 51 -16.68 7.02 0.74
N GLY A 52 -15.81 8.03 0.65
CA GLY A 52 -16.15 9.44 0.79
C GLY A 52 -16.06 9.98 2.22
N THR A 53 -15.99 9.12 3.25
CA THR A 53 -15.80 9.55 4.64
C THR A 53 -14.47 10.30 4.82
N ILE A 54 -14.49 11.39 5.58
CA ILE A 54 -13.28 12.10 5.99
C ILE A 54 -12.61 11.35 7.14
N LEU A 55 -11.31 11.22 7.03
CA LEU A 55 -10.44 10.42 7.86
C LEU A 55 -9.38 11.31 8.48
N ILE A 56 -9.11 11.14 9.77
CA ILE A 56 -7.97 11.77 10.44
C ILE A 56 -6.87 10.73 10.57
N LEU A 57 -5.71 10.99 9.96
CA LEU A 57 -4.55 10.12 10.06
C LEU A 57 -3.90 10.27 11.44
N LEU A 58 -3.65 9.17 12.14
CA LEU A 58 -3.03 9.22 13.48
C LEU A 58 -1.52 8.97 13.44
N ALA A 59 -1.05 8.19 12.46
CA ALA A 59 0.34 7.74 12.39
C ALA A 59 1.04 8.15 11.09
N GLY A 60 2.37 8.18 11.15
CA GLY A 60 3.24 8.45 10.01
C GLY A 60 3.49 9.93 9.73
N ARG A 61 4.03 10.22 8.53
CA ARG A 61 4.45 11.58 8.15
C ARG A 61 3.28 12.57 8.08
N PHE A 62 2.09 12.08 7.76
CA PHE A 62 0.88 12.89 7.58
C PHE A 62 -0.08 12.81 8.77
N ARG A 63 0.42 12.50 9.97
CA ARG A 63 -0.40 12.49 11.20
C ARG A 63 -1.10 13.82 11.43
N GLY A 64 -2.31 13.78 11.97
CA GLY A 64 -3.23 14.90 12.16
C GLY A 64 -3.89 15.40 10.86
N LYS A 65 -3.44 15.00 9.66
CA LYS A 65 -4.08 15.47 8.43
C LYS A 65 -5.45 14.85 8.24
N ARG A 66 -6.37 15.64 7.70
CA ARG A 66 -7.73 15.24 7.31
C ARG A 66 -7.76 14.87 5.84
N VAL A 67 -8.26 13.69 5.53
CA VAL A 67 -8.04 13.01 4.26
C VAL A 67 -9.30 12.25 3.85
N ILE A 68 -9.55 12.02 2.57
CA ILE A 68 -10.80 11.41 2.10
C ILE A 68 -10.57 9.94 1.76
N LEU A 69 -11.46 9.06 2.23
CA LEU A 69 -11.46 7.64 1.89
C LEU A 69 -11.98 7.43 0.47
N LEU A 70 -11.20 6.74 -0.39
CA LEU A 70 -11.65 6.38 -1.74
C LEU A 70 -12.20 4.95 -1.78
N LYS A 71 -11.40 3.99 -1.34
CA LYS A 71 -11.74 2.57 -1.42
C LYS A 71 -11.07 1.79 -0.29
N SER A 72 -11.74 0.79 0.25
CA SER A 72 -11.07 -0.22 1.07
C SER A 72 -10.50 -1.31 0.18
N LEU A 73 -9.22 -1.62 0.35
CA LEU A 73 -8.55 -2.69 -0.39
C LEU A 73 -8.75 -4.03 0.34
N ASP A 74 -8.73 -5.09 -0.45
CA ASP A 74 -8.71 -6.51 -0.06
C ASP A 74 -7.60 -6.86 0.95
N GLN A 75 -6.46 -6.17 0.87
CA GLN A 75 -5.33 -6.31 1.80
C GLN A 75 -5.63 -5.81 3.23
N GLY A 76 -6.82 -5.26 3.50
CA GLY A 76 -7.17 -4.66 4.80
C GLY A 76 -6.58 -3.27 5.01
N VAL A 77 -6.24 -2.60 3.91
CA VAL A 77 -5.64 -1.26 3.89
C VAL A 77 -6.57 -0.33 3.12
N LEU A 78 -6.61 0.94 3.51
CA LEU A 78 -7.46 1.96 2.89
C LEU A 78 -6.66 2.69 1.80
N LEU A 79 -7.29 2.91 0.65
CA LEU A 79 -6.83 3.86 -0.35
C LEU A 79 -7.44 5.23 -0.03
N VAL A 80 -6.57 6.20 0.18
CA VAL A 80 -6.92 7.50 0.73
C VAL A 80 -6.27 8.59 -0.14
N THR A 81 -6.98 9.71 -0.37
CA THR A 81 -6.42 10.92 -0.99
C THR A 81 -6.74 12.15 -0.15
N GLY A 82 -5.73 12.98 0.08
CA GLY A 82 -5.96 14.32 0.58
C GLY A 82 -5.69 15.24 -0.57
N PRO A 83 -6.73 15.90 -1.16
CA PRO A 83 -6.55 16.64 -2.39
C PRO A 83 -5.25 17.43 -2.36
N PHE A 84 -4.28 17.06 -3.20
CA PHE A 84 -2.86 17.31 -2.91
C PHE A 84 -2.57 18.82 -2.81
N LYS A 85 -3.36 19.61 -3.54
CA LYS A 85 -3.37 21.07 -3.52
C LYS A 85 -3.77 21.69 -2.17
N ILE A 86 -4.59 21.01 -1.37
CA ILE A 86 -5.12 21.51 -0.09
C ILE A 86 -4.20 21.14 1.07
N ASN A 87 -3.84 19.87 1.23
CA ASN A 87 -3.18 19.37 2.44
C ASN A 87 -1.83 18.67 2.19
N GLY A 88 -1.43 18.52 0.93
CA GLY A 88 -0.15 17.90 0.53
C GLY A 88 -0.07 16.39 0.76
N VAL A 89 -1.19 15.70 0.98
CA VAL A 89 -1.23 14.24 1.20
C VAL A 89 -1.54 13.52 -0.12
N PRO A 90 -0.58 12.90 -0.80
CA PRO A 90 -0.86 12.22 -2.06
C PRO A 90 -1.73 10.97 -1.85
N LEU A 91 -2.23 10.40 -2.94
CA LEU A 91 -2.78 9.06 -3.00
C LEU A 91 -1.86 8.10 -2.28
N ARG A 92 -2.41 7.47 -1.23
CA ARG A 92 -1.61 6.67 -0.32
C ARG A 92 -2.45 5.57 0.31
N ARG A 93 -1.78 4.44 0.55
CA ARG A 93 -2.31 3.35 1.36
C ARG A 93 -2.10 3.62 2.84
N VAL A 94 -3.16 3.46 3.63
CA VAL A 94 -3.17 3.69 5.07
C VAL A 94 -3.85 2.53 5.78
N ASN A 95 -3.27 2.02 6.86
CA ASN A 95 -3.90 0.96 7.65
C ASN A 95 -5.13 1.52 8.40
N ALA A 96 -6.27 0.84 8.29
CA ALA A 96 -7.55 1.24 8.89
C ALA A 96 -7.49 1.43 10.43
N ARG A 97 -6.54 0.79 11.11
CA ARG A 97 -6.34 0.95 12.57
C ARG A 97 -5.81 2.33 12.98
N TYR A 98 -5.07 3.00 12.12
CA TYR A 98 -4.41 4.28 12.43
C TYR A 98 -5.18 5.49 11.91
N VAL A 99 -6.50 5.37 11.90
CA VAL A 99 -7.40 6.36 11.35
C VAL A 99 -8.60 6.55 12.25
N ILE A 100 -9.02 7.79 12.43
CA ILE A 100 -10.34 8.12 12.98
C ILE A 100 -11.26 8.45 11.81
N ALA A 101 -12.38 7.73 11.71
CA ALA A 101 -13.46 8.07 10.78
C ALA A 101 -14.31 9.16 11.40
N THR A 102 -14.49 10.27 10.69
CA THR A 102 -15.44 11.31 11.10
C THR A 102 -16.82 11.01 10.51
N SER A 103 -17.81 11.72 11.01
CA SER A 103 -19.21 11.69 10.59
C SER A 103 -19.43 12.33 9.22
N LYS A 104 -18.57 13.28 8.83
CA LYS A 104 -18.70 14.00 7.57
C LYS A 104 -18.22 13.17 6.38
N ARG A 105 -19.05 13.14 5.34
CA ARG A 105 -18.78 12.47 4.05
C ARG A 105 -18.82 13.47 2.91
N VAL A 106 -17.94 13.27 1.94
CA VAL A 106 -17.88 14.03 0.69
C VAL A 106 -18.38 13.12 -0.44
N ASP A 107 -19.17 13.69 -1.35
CA ASP A 107 -19.59 12.95 -2.53
C ASP A 107 -18.41 12.71 -3.49
N ILE A 108 -18.15 11.43 -3.75
CA ILE A 108 -17.08 10.92 -4.62
C ILE A 108 -17.62 10.28 -5.90
N SER A 109 -18.91 10.43 -6.20
CA SER A 109 -19.56 9.88 -7.39
C SER A 109 -18.91 10.32 -8.71
N GLY A 110 -18.34 11.54 -8.75
CA GLY A 110 -17.64 12.08 -9.92
C GLY A 110 -16.22 11.53 -10.13
N VAL A 111 -15.71 10.64 -9.26
CA VAL A 111 -14.38 10.05 -9.42
C VAL A 111 -14.46 8.84 -10.35
N ASP A 112 -13.61 8.80 -11.36
CA ASP A 112 -13.55 7.69 -12.32
C ASP A 112 -13.23 6.36 -11.63
N ALA A 113 -14.21 5.45 -11.60
CA ALA A 113 -14.06 4.13 -10.99
C ALA A 113 -12.88 3.33 -11.59
N LYS A 114 -12.66 3.44 -12.90
CA LYS A 114 -11.54 2.77 -13.59
C LYS A 114 -10.18 3.27 -13.10
N ALA A 115 -10.05 4.57 -12.81
CA ALA A 115 -8.82 5.12 -12.26
C ALA A 115 -8.56 4.59 -10.85
N VAL A 116 -9.62 4.51 -10.03
CA VAL A 116 -9.55 3.94 -8.68
C VAL A 116 -9.14 2.46 -8.72
N GLU A 117 -9.68 1.66 -9.64
CA GLU A 117 -9.28 0.25 -9.79
C GLU A 117 -7.81 0.10 -10.19
N LYS A 118 -7.34 0.89 -11.17
CA LYS A 118 -5.92 0.91 -11.57
C LYS A 118 -5.00 1.20 -10.39
N ILE A 119 -5.33 2.22 -9.58
CA ILE A 119 -4.54 2.63 -8.41
C ILE A 119 -4.63 1.60 -7.27
N SER A 120 -5.75 0.89 -7.18
CA SER A 120 -6.01 -0.12 -6.14
C SER A 120 -5.21 -1.41 -6.36
N ALA A 121 -4.60 -1.60 -7.52
CA ALA A 121 -3.83 -2.79 -7.84
C ALA A 121 -2.71 -3.06 -6.78
N PRO A 122 -2.52 -4.31 -6.32
CA PRO A 122 -1.56 -4.66 -5.26
C PRO A 122 -0.12 -4.16 -5.45
N GLY A 123 0.32 -4.06 -6.71
CA GLY A 123 1.66 -3.60 -7.10
C GLY A 123 1.82 -2.09 -7.26
N TYR A 124 0.74 -1.30 -7.32
CA TYR A 124 0.85 0.12 -7.69
C TYR A 124 1.69 0.93 -6.70
N PHE A 125 1.61 0.58 -5.41
CA PHE A 125 2.31 1.25 -4.32
C PHE A 125 3.50 0.46 -3.77
N THR A 126 3.98 -0.58 -4.48
CA THR A 126 5.21 -1.26 -4.07
C THR A 126 6.40 -0.33 -4.26
N LYS A 127 7.35 -0.38 -3.34
CA LYS A 127 8.61 0.34 -3.47
C LYS A 127 9.52 -0.45 -4.40
N ASP A 128 10.17 0.22 -5.34
CA ASP A 128 11.22 -0.39 -6.14
C ASP A 128 12.35 -0.81 -5.20
N LYS A 129 12.71 -2.10 -5.26
CA LYS A 129 13.92 -2.61 -4.60
C LYS A 129 15.07 -2.38 -5.57
N LYS A 130 16.03 -1.53 -5.21
CA LYS A 130 17.30 -1.47 -5.93
C LYS A 130 18.01 -2.82 -5.71
N ALA A 131 18.49 -3.44 -6.79
CA ALA A 131 19.34 -4.61 -6.66
C ALA A 131 20.62 -4.20 -5.92
N GLU A 132 20.88 -4.81 -4.76
CA GLU A 132 22.14 -4.61 -4.05
C GLU A 132 23.25 -5.28 -4.87
N GLN A 133 24.09 -4.47 -5.52
CA GLN A 133 25.32 -4.97 -6.12
C GLN A 133 26.30 -5.26 -4.98
N LYS A 134 26.72 -6.52 -4.85
CA LYS A 134 27.70 -6.96 -3.84
C LYS A 134 29.13 -6.66 -4.30
N THR A 135 29.41 -5.40 -4.60
CA THR A 135 30.75 -4.91 -4.98
C THR A 135 31.25 -3.92 -3.93
N GLU A 136 32.55 -3.93 -3.65
CA GLU A 136 33.17 -3.06 -2.63
C GLU A 136 32.91 -1.57 -2.90
N GLU A 137 32.88 -1.15 -4.17
CA GLU A 137 32.54 0.22 -4.55
C GLU A 137 31.10 0.62 -4.17
N ALA A 138 30.16 -0.31 -4.20
CA ALA A 138 28.78 -0.06 -3.79
C ALA A 138 28.64 0.07 -2.26
N PHE A 139 29.55 -0.55 -1.50
CA PHE A 139 29.64 -0.42 -0.04
C PHE A 139 30.12 0.98 0.38
N PHE A 140 31.12 1.53 -0.30
CA PHE A 140 31.61 2.90 -0.01
C PHE A 140 30.62 4.00 -0.41
N LYS A 141 29.79 3.79 -1.45
CA LYS A 141 28.73 4.73 -1.86
C LYS A 141 27.49 4.72 -0.95
N GLN A 142 27.38 3.78 -0.03
CA GLN A 142 26.22 3.67 0.87
C GLN A 142 26.17 4.77 1.94
N GLY A 143 27.29 5.46 2.20
CA GLY A 143 27.39 6.57 3.15
C GLY A 143 27.01 7.95 2.59
N GLU A 144 26.84 8.09 1.26
CA GLU A 144 26.43 9.34 0.65
C GLU A 144 24.94 9.62 0.89
N LYS A 145 24.57 10.90 1.01
CA LYS A 145 23.16 11.31 1.20
C LYS A 145 22.32 10.74 0.07
N ALA A 146 21.42 9.82 0.41
CA ALA A 146 20.51 9.20 -0.53
C ALA A 146 19.80 10.25 -1.40
N GLU A 147 19.95 10.14 -2.71
CA GLU A 147 19.27 11.01 -3.67
C GLU A 147 17.77 11.06 -3.41
N LYS A 148 17.20 12.26 -3.48
CA LYS A 148 15.76 12.47 -3.29
C LYS A 148 15.02 11.69 -4.37
N LYS A 149 14.08 10.84 -3.96
CA LYS A 149 13.23 10.08 -4.87
C LYS A 149 12.41 11.06 -5.74
N VAL A 150 12.68 11.05 -7.04
CA VAL A 150 11.86 11.76 -8.02
C VAL A 150 10.52 11.02 -8.14
N VAL A 151 9.42 11.77 -8.04
CA VAL A 151 8.07 11.19 -8.18
C VAL A 151 7.88 10.81 -9.64
N ALA A 152 7.50 9.56 -9.90
CA ALA A 152 7.16 9.10 -11.24
C ALA A 152 6.03 9.97 -11.82
N SER A 153 6.20 10.46 -13.05
CA SER A 153 5.24 11.32 -13.76
C SER A 153 3.82 10.72 -13.80
N ALA A 154 3.72 9.40 -13.96
CA ALA A 154 2.46 8.65 -13.95
C ALA A 154 1.66 8.80 -12.66
N ARG A 155 2.33 8.82 -11.48
CA ARG A 155 1.62 9.01 -10.20
C ARG A 155 1.07 10.43 -10.06
N ALA A 156 1.78 11.41 -10.63
CA ALA A 156 1.32 12.80 -10.61
C ALA A 156 0.12 13.02 -11.54
N SER A 157 0.05 12.36 -12.69
CA SER A 157 -1.13 12.41 -13.56
C SER A 157 -2.34 11.72 -12.93
N ASP A 158 -2.14 10.52 -12.36
CA ASP A 158 -3.21 9.77 -11.69
C ASP A 158 -3.76 10.55 -10.48
N GLN A 159 -2.90 11.26 -9.74
CA GLN A 159 -3.31 12.17 -8.66
C GLN A 159 -4.21 13.31 -9.17
N LYS A 160 -3.78 14.00 -10.23
CA LYS A 160 -4.52 15.15 -10.78
C LYS A 160 -5.91 14.73 -11.25
N ALA A 161 -6.01 13.58 -11.92
CA ALA A 161 -7.29 13.05 -12.40
C ALA A 161 -8.28 12.79 -11.26
N VAL A 162 -7.84 12.12 -10.19
CA VAL A 162 -8.69 11.83 -9.02
C VAL A 162 -9.05 13.11 -8.26
N ASP A 163 -8.07 14.00 -8.03
CA ASP A 163 -8.29 15.20 -7.24
C ASP A 163 -9.20 16.21 -7.95
N GLN A 164 -9.21 16.27 -9.28
CA GLN A 164 -10.04 17.21 -10.04
C GLN A 164 -11.53 17.04 -9.72
N ALA A 165 -12.02 15.79 -9.69
CA ALA A 165 -13.40 15.49 -9.34
C ALA A 165 -13.71 15.84 -7.88
N ILE A 166 -12.82 15.48 -6.95
CA ILE A 166 -13.02 15.70 -5.51
C ILE A 166 -12.99 17.19 -5.16
N LEU A 167 -12.10 17.96 -5.81
CA LEU A 167 -12.03 19.41 -5.64
C LEU A 167 -13.31 20.11 -6.10
N ALA A 168 -13.98 19.60 -7.12
CA ALA A 168 -15.28 20.12 -7.54
C ALA A 168 -16.34 19.90 -6.45
N SER A 169 -16.37 18.71 -5.82
CA SER A 169 -17.27 18.44 -4.69
C SER A 169 -16.96 19.29 -3.46
N ILE A 170 -15.67 19.48 -3.13
CA ILE A 170 -15.26 20.27 -1.97
C ILE A 170 -15.66 21.74 -2.08
N LYS A 171 -15.60 22.32 -3.29
CA LYS A 171 -15.98 23.72 -3.52
C LYS A 171 -17.48 23.98 -3.35
N LYS A 172 -18.32 22.94 -3.40
CA LYS A 172 -19.77 23.08 -3.20
C LYS A 172 -20.14 23.28 -1.74
N GLU A 173 -19.26 22.92 -0.81
CA GLU A 173 -19.52 23.02 0.62
C GLU A 173 -18.62 24.08 1.26
N ASP A 174 -19.26 25.03 1.94
CA ASP A 174 -18.58 26.14 2.56
C ASP A 174 -17.61 25.66 3.65
N PHE A 175 -16.43 26.28 3.69
CA PHE A 175 -15.35 26.00 4.66
C PHE A 175 -14.75 24.58 4.63
N LEU A 176 -15.25 23.65 3.82
CA LEU A 176 -14.74 22.28 3.77
C LEU A 176 -13.27 22.23 3.31
N GLY A 177 -12.89 23.09 2.36
CA GLY A 177 -11.48 23.23 1.94
C GLY A 177 -10.57 23.63 3.10
N SER A 178 -10.98 24.61 3.91
CA SER A 178 -10.24 25.06 5.10
C SER A 178 -10.18 23.98 6.18
N TYR A 179 -11.27 23.22 6.36
CA TYR A 179 -11.30 22.08 7.26
C TYR A 179 -10.30 20.99 6.86
N LEU A 180 -10.20 20.66 5.57
CA LEU A 180 -9.24 19.68 5.07
C LEU A 180 -7.77 20.15 5.12
N ALA A 181 -7.53 21.46 4.99
CA ALA A 181 -6.19 22.06 5.09
C ALA A 181 -5.65 22.04 6.53
N THR A 182 -6.53 22.22 7.52
CA THR A 182 -6.14 22.28 8.93
C THR A 182 -5.75 20.90 9.47
N THR A 183 -4.85 20.90 10.47
CA THR A 183 -4.34 19.68 11.10
C THR A 183 -5.11 19.44 12.40
N PHE A 184 -5.53 18.21 12.65
CA PHE A 184 -6.11 17.78 13.90
C PHE A 184 -5.03 17.66 14.98
N SER A 185 -5.30 18.25 16.14
CA SER A 185 -4.49 18.19 17.35
C SER A 185 -5.43 18.31 18.55
N LEU A 186 -5.12 17.64 19.65
CA LEU A 186 -5.77 17.87 20.93
C LEU A 186 -5.12 19.04 21.65
N ARG A 187 -5.93 19.92 22.24
CA ARG A 187 -5.50 21.02 23.10
C ARG A 187 -5.77 20.69 24.57
N ASN A 188 -5.28 21.53 25.47
CA ASN A 188 -5.57 21.40 26.88
C ASN A 188 -7.09 21.51 27.12
N GLY A 189 -7.67 20.53 27.79
CA GLY A 189 -9.10 20.41 28.03
C GLY A 189 -9.86 19.51 27.05
N ASP A 190 -9.27 19.17 25.89
CA ASP A 190 -9.89 18.27 24.93
C ASP A 190 -9.87 16.82 25.43
N LYS A 191 -11.05 16.20 25.52
CA LYS A 191 -11.21 14.81 25.98
C LYS A 191 -11.73 13.91 24.85
N PRO A 192 -10.90 13.05 24.25
CA PRO A 192 -11.28 12.23 23.09
C PRO A 192 -12.47 11.28 23.32
N HIS A 193 -12.73 10.89 24.57
CA HIS A 193 -13.86 10.03 24.93
C HIS A 193 -15.20 10.79 24.99
N GLU A 194 -15.17 12.11 25.13
CA GLU A 194 -16.36 12.99 25.06
C GLU A 194 -16.57 13.54 23.63
N MET A 195 -15.54 13.49 22.78
CA MET A 195 -15.60 13.95 21.39
C MET A 195 -16.48 13.04 20.53
N LYS A 196 -17.35 13.66 19.74
CA LYS A 196 -18.09 13.00 18.66
C LYS A 196 -17.33 13.15 17.36
N TRP A 197 -17.10 12.04 16.68
CA TRP A 197 -16.33 11.96 15.46
C TRP A 197 -17.25 11.89 14.25
#